data_AF-A0A356Q011-F1
#
_entry.id   AF-A0A356Q011-F1
#
_cell.length_a   1.000
_cell.length_b   1.000
_cell.length_c   1.000
_cell.angle_alpha   90.00
_cell.angle_beta   90.00
_cell.angle_gamma   90.00
#
_symmetry.space_group_name_H-M   'P 1'
#
loop_
_entity.id
_entity.type
_entity.pdbx_description
1 polymer ?
#
loop_
_entity_poly.entity_id
_entity_poly.type
_entity_poly.pdbx_seq_one_letter_code
_entity_poly.pdbx_strand_id
1 'polypeptide(L)'
;MTTSRCIGILGSGQLGRMLAIAAAQLGIDTHIYAPDAAASPAASVASRWTEAAYDDLAALNDFVASVDVVTSEVENVPAEVMQQISAHCP
;
A
#
# COMPACT_ATOMS: atom_id res chain seq x y z
N MET A 1 -2.21 18.32 16.93
CA MET A 1 -2.10 16.88 16.60
C MET A 1 -1.65 16.83 15.15
N THR A 2 -0.40 16.44 14.89
CA THR A 2 0.06 16.23 13.51
C THR A 2 -0.61 14.96 13.00
N THR A 3 -1.44 15.08 11.96
CA THR A 3 -1.92 13.92 11.20
C THR A 3 -0.70 13.18 10.65
N SER A 4 -0.51 11.94 11.07
CA SER A 4 0.53 11.07 10.51
C SER A 4 0.23 10.86 9.02
N ARG A 5 1.22 11.08 8.15
CA ARG A 5 1.07 10.80 6.72
C ARG A 5 1.17 9.30 6.47
N CYS A 6 0.41 8.78 5.52
CA CYS A 6 0.38 7.37 5.19
C CYS A 6 0.70 7.11 3.71
N ILE A 7 1.67 6.23 3.45
CA ILE A 7 2.01 5.74 2.12
C ILE A 7 1.34 4.37 1.91
N GLY A 8 0.52 4.27 0.87
CA GLY A 8 0.03 3.00 0.36
C GLY A 8 1.07 2.32 -0.53
N ILE A 9 1.29 1.02 -0.32
CA ILE A 9 2.23 0.22 -1.11
C ILE A 9 1.47 -0.96 -1.70
N LEU A 10 1.39 -1.02 -3.03
CA LEU A 10 0.92 -2.18 -3.76
C LEU A 10 2.05 -3.21 -3.86
N GLY A 11 1.83 -4.40 -3.28
CA GLY A 11 2.81 -5.46 -3.17
C GLY A 11 3.39 -5.60 -1.77
N SER A 12 3.76 -6.83 -1.42
CA SER A 12 4.03 -7.28 -0.05
C SER A 12 5.43 -7.89 0.11
N GLY A 13 6.26 -7.81 -0.93
CA GLY A 13 7.60 -8.39 -1.02
C GLY A 13 8.68 -7.63 -0.26
N GLN A 14 9.93 -7.95 -0.59
CA GLN A 14 11.09 -7.40 0.12
C GLN A 14 11.28 -5.90 -0.14
N LEU A 15 10.90 -5.39 -1.30
CA LEU A 15 11.04 -3.96 -1.61
C LEU A 15 10.03 -3.15 -0.81
N GLY A 16 8.79 -3.62 -0.69
CA GLY A 16 7.74 -3.06 0.15
C GLY A 16 8.15 -3.07 1.62
N ARG A 17 8.79 -4.15 2.08
CA ARG A 17 9.38 -4.21 3.43
C ARG A 17 10.48 -3.16 3.63
N MET A 18 11.40 -3.03 2.69
CA MET A 18 12.48 -2.03 2.75
C MET A 18 11.90 -0.60 2.77
N LEU A 19 10.88 -0.34 1.97
CA LEU A 19 10.19 0.95 1.93
C LEU A 19 9.46 1.24 3.25
N ALA A 20 8.74 0.27 3.81
CA ALA A 20 8.03 0.42 5.08
C ALA A 20 8.99 0.73 6.24
N ILE A 21 10.16 0.07 6.29
CA ILE A 21 11.20 0.37 7.28
C ILE A 21 11.73 1.79 7.11
N ALA A 22 11.98 2.24 5.88
CA ALA A 22 12.45 3.60 5.61
C ALA A 22 11.39 4.66 5.98
N ALA A 23 10.11 4.40 5.67
CA ALA A 23 9.00 5.29 6.04
C ALA A 23 8.87 5.41 7.57
N ALA A 24 8.99 4.31 8.31
CA ALA A 24 8.94 4.30 9.76
C ALA A 24 10.05 5.17 10.40
N GLN A 25 11.26 5.18 9.82
CA GLN A 25 12.37 6.04 10.27
C GLN A 25 12.08 7.54 10.11
N LEU A 26 11.16 7.90 9.21
CA LEU A 26 10.71 9.26 8.96
C LEU A 26 9.41 9.61 9.71
N GLY A 27 8.87 8.69 10.51
CA GLY A 27 7.58 8.88 11.18
C GLY A 27 6.38 8.89 10.23
N ILE A 28 6.48 8.18 9.11
CA ILE A 28 5.42 8.04 8.10
C ILE A 28 4.83 6.63 8.22
N ASP A 29 3.50 6.55 8.31
CA ASP A 29 2.78 5.27 8.34
C ASP A 29 2.76 4.61 6.97
N THR A 30 2.65 3.29 6.96
CA THR A 30 2.49 2.53 5.71
C THR A 30 1.29 1.60 5.76
N HIS A 31 0.66 1.43 4.60
CA HIS A 31 -0.42 0.48 4.38
C HIS A 31 -0.06 -0.42 3.19
N ILE A 32 0.10 -1.72 3.44
CA ILE A 32 0.34 -2.72 2.38
C ILE A 32 -0.99 -3.19 1.79
N TYR A 33 -1.07 -3.32 0.46
CA TYR A 33 -2.17 -4.00 -0.23
C TYR A 33 -1.62 -5.07 -1.16
N ALA A 34 -1.99 -6.32 -0.93
CA ALA A 34 -1.58 -7.45 -1.76
C ALA A 34 -2.47 -8.69 -1.49
N PRO A 35 -2.57 -9.63 -2.44
CA PRO A 35 -3.32 -10.87 -2.26
C PRO A 35 -2.74 -11.83 -1.21
N ASP A 36 -1.49 -11.62 -0.81
CA ASP A 36 -0.74 -12.46 0.15
C ASP A 36 -0.24 -11.65 1.36
N ALA A 37 -0.88 -10.50 1.64
CA ALA A 37 -0.40 -9.56 2.62
C ALA A 37 -0.24 -10.17 4.02
N ALA A 38 -1.14 -11.05 4.49
CA ALA A 38 -1.12 -11.59 5.85
C ALA A 38 0.13 -12.44 6.15
N ALA A 39 0.70 -13.09 5.13
CA ALA A 39 1.89 -13.93 5.25
C ALA A 39 3.19 -13.25 4.77
N SER A 40 3.12 -11.96 4.44
CA SER A 40 4.17 -11.27 3.70
C SER A 40 5.26 -10.63 4.58
N PRO A 41 6.50 -10.50 4.08
CA PRO A 41 7.55 -9.75 4.76
C PRO A 41 7.21 -8.28 5.00
N ALA A 42 6.53 -7.60 4.06
CA ALA A 42 6.20 -6.18 4.21
C ALA A 42 5.15 -5.93 5.29
N ALA A 43 4.13 -6.78 5.39
CA ALA A 43 3.08 -6.61 6.40
C ALA A 43 3.60 -6.72 7.84
N SER A 44 4.69 -7.47 8.07
CA SER A 44 5.30 -7.61 9.40
C SER A 44 5.88 -6.31 9.99
N VAL A 45 6.11 -5.30 9.15
CA VAL A 45 6.73 -4.01 9.53
C VAL A 45 5.88 -2.80 9.19
N ALA A 46 4.75 -2.99 8.52
CA ALA A 46 3.86 -1.91 8.12
C ALA A 46 2.87 -1.54 9.24
N SER A 47 2.39 -0.30 9.23
CA SER A 47 1.39 0.16 10.21
C SER A 47 0.03 -0.54 10.01
N ARG A 48 -0.32 -0.85 8.76
CA ARG A 48 -1.54 -1.56 8.35
C ARG A 48 -1.28 -2.45 7.14
N TRP A 49 -2.15 -3.42 6.92
CA TRP A 49 -2.18 -4.22 5.70
C TRP A 49 -3.62 -4.62 5.36
N THR A 50 -3.88 -4.76 4.06
CA THR A 50 -5.12 -5.29 3.49
C THR A 50 -4.76 -6.47 2.60
N GLU A 51 -5.32 -7.64 2.90
CA GLU A 51 -5.20 -8.82 2.05
C GLU A 51 -6.41 -8.89 1.11
N ALA A 52 -6.18 -8.59 -0.17
CA ALA A 52 -7.21 -8.63 -1.20
C ALA A 52 -6.59 -8.76 -2.59
N ALA A 53 -7.36 -9.29 -3.54
CA ALA A 53 -6.94 -9.38 -4.92
C ALA A 53 -6.85 -7.97 -5.55
N TYR A 54 -5.96 -7.78 -6.53
CA TYR A 54 -5.80 -6.48 -7.17
C TYR A 54 -7.04 -6.04 -7.98
N ASP A 55 -7.86 -6.99 -8.42
CA ASP A 55 -9.12 -6.74 -9.12
C ASP A 55 -10.32 -6.56 -8.17
N ASP A 56 -10.13 -6.66 -6.85
CA ASP A 56 -11.15 -6.27 -5.87
C ASP A 56 -11.23 -4.75 -5.76
N LEU A 57 -12.02 -4.14 -6.63
CA LEU A 57 -12.18 -2.69 -6.71
C LEU A 57 -12.76 -2.09 -5.42
N ALA A 58 -13.55 -2.83 -4.66
CA ALA A 58 -14.11 -2.34 -3.41
C ALA A 58 -13.02 -2.22 -2.34
N ALA A 59 -12.24 -3.29 -2.15
CA ALA A 59 -11.11 -3.29 -1.23
C ALA A 59 -10.04 -2.27 -1.66
N LEU A 60 -9.79 -2.13 -2.96
CA LEU A 60 -8.85 -1.15 -3.49
C LEU A 60 -9.32 0.29 -3.20
N ASN A 61 -10.60 0.59 -3.35
CA ASN A 61 -11.15 1.92 -3.04
C ASN A 61 -11.01 2.27 -1.55
N ASP A 62 -11.35 1.32 -0.67
CA ASP A 62 -11.19 1.50 0.78
C ASP A 62 -9.71 1.69 1.16
N PHE A 63 -8.82 0.95 0.50
CA PHE A 63 -7.38 1.10 0.66
C PHE A 63 -6.89 2.49 0.23
N VAL A 64 -7.23 2.93 -0.98
CA VAL A 64 -6.80 4.23 -1.51
C VAL A 64 -7.37 5.39 -0.67
N ALA A 65 -8.60 5.27 -0.17
CA ALA A 65 -9.19 6.26 0.73
C ALA A 65 -8.48 6.35 2.10
N SER A 66 -7.67 5.37 2.46
CA SER A 66 -6.98 5.30 3.75
C SER A 66 -5.54 5.86 3.73
N VAL A 67 -5.02 6.26 2.57
CA VAL A 67 -3.63 6.67 2.37
C VAL A 67 -3.54 8.03 1.67
N ASP A 68 -2.42 8.73 1.83
CA ASP A 68 -2.22 10.04 1.21
C ASP A 68 -1.64 9.93 -0.21
N VAL A 69 -0.77 8.93 -0.42
CA VAL A 69 -0.10 8.65 -1.70
C VAL A 69 0.05 7.14 -1.87
N VAL A 70 0.09 6.68 -3.12
CA VAL A 70 0.26 5.26 -3.44
C VAL A 70 1.52 5.07 -4.28
N THR A 71 2.25 3.99 -4.00
CA THR A 71 3.33 3.49 -4.83
C THR A 71 3.19 1.99 -5.03
N SER A 72 3.90 1.44 -6.01
CA SER A 72 3.91 0.00 -6.30
C SER A 72 5.34 -0.53 -6.29
N GLU A 73 5.54 -1.70 -5.69
CA GLU A 73 6.79 -2.46 -5.83
C GLU A 73 6.74 -3.50 -6.95
N VAL A 74 5.56 -3.79 -7.52
CA VAL A 74 5.39 -4.81 -8.56
C VAL A 74 5.37 -4.18 -9.96
N GLU A 75 6.05 -4.83 -10.90
CA GLU A 75 6.21 -4.35 -12.28
C GLU A 75 4.91 -4.46 -13.10
N ASN A 76 4.05 -5.43 -12.77
CA ASN A 76 2.85 -5.76 -13.54
C ASN A 76 1.57 -5.51 -12.71
N VAL A 77 1.38 -4.29 -12.23
CA VAL A 77 0.07 -3.88 -11.72
C VAL A 77 -0.90 -3.80 -12.91
N PRO A 78 -2.10 -4.40 -12.85
CA PRO A 78 -3.11 -4.25 -13.89
C PRO A 78 -3.41 -2.76 -14.15
N ALA A 79 -3.57 -2.40 -15.43
CA ALA A 79 -3.77 -0.99 -15.80
C ALA A 79 -5.03 -0.39 -15.16
N GLU A 80 -6.09 -1.18 -14.98
CA GLU A 80 -7.32 -0.72 -14.31
C GLU A 80 -7.06 -0.27 -12.87
N VAL A 81 -6.18 -0.97 -12.15
CA VAL A 81 -5.80 -0.65 -10.76
C VAL A 81 -5.09 0.70 -10.71
N MET A 82 -4.12 0.94 -11.60
CA MET A 82 -3.42 2.22 -11.68
C MET A 82 -4.35 3.37 -12.09
N GLN A 83 -5.34 3.12 -12.95
CA GLN A 83 -6.36 4.11 -13.31
C GLN A 83 -7.25 4.48 -12.11
N GLN A 84 -7.68 3.50 -11.30
CA GLN A 84 -8.45 3.77 -10.10
C GLN A 84 -7.66 4.56 -9.06
N ILE A 85 -6.38 4.23 -8.88
CA ILE A 85 -5.49 4.93 -7.95
C ILE A 85 -5.31 6.40 -8.37
N SER A 86 -4.99 6.64 -9.65
CA SER A 86 -4.78 8.00 -10.16
C SER A 86 -6.02 8.91 -10.12
N ALA A 87 -7.22 8.33 -10.01
CA ALA A 87 -8.44 9.09 -9.80
C ALA A 87 -8.59 9.65 -8.37
N HIS A 88 -7.86 9.11 -7.40
CA HIS A 88 -8.03 9.40 -5.97
C HIS A 88 -6.76 9.92 -5.29
N CYS A 89 -5.58 9.42 -5.68
CA CYS A 89 -4.27 9.86 -5.19
C CYS A 89 -3.42 10.38 -6.36
N PRO A 90 -2.69 11.49 -6.19
CA PRO A 90 -1.75 12.00 -7.19
C PRO A 90 -0.50 11.13 -7.34
#